data_AF-A0A7K5DQC0-F1
#
_entry.id   AF-A0A7K5DQC0-F1
#
_cell.length_a   1.000
_cell.length_b   1.000
_cell.length_c   1.000
_cell.angle_alpha   90.00
_cell.angle_beta   90.00
_cell.angle_gamma   90.00
#
_symmetry.space_group_name_H-M   'P 1'
#
loop_
_entity.id
_entity.type
_entity.pdbx_description
1 polymer ?
#
loop_
_entity_poly.entity_id
_entity_poly.type
_entity_poly.pdbx_seq_one_letter_code
_entity_poly.pdbx_strand_id
1 'polypeptide(L)'
;MPGCFKKTLFALASLISFVSFILIVVAMGTPKWMTGKILCKTGADLVNATDPELVKFIGEIYYGLFRGGKIRQCGLGGRHSKFTIFPHMVKKLNTGLHVMIIIFLCGAICFSLVSFGFCILNAIKVPYRAIKGPAGVCLWNFLAGGFVVLAVTSFMAAVKLHHLTERIANFRENVFRFVVLEECFEDCFWICVASATAHAVNLLLIAISGINFPKIKPKTEEVNVTAEDIMY
;
A
#
# COMPACT_ATOMS: atom_id res chain seq x y z
N MET A 1 -30.10 -18.21 11.09
CA MET A 1 -28.88 -17.55 11.62
C MET A 1 -27.70 -17.93 10.72
N PRO A 2 -26.80 -16.99 10.37
CA PRO A 2 -25.59 -17.35 9.64
C PRO A 2 -24.76 -18.28 10.53
N GLY A 3 -24.23 -19.36 9.95
CA GLY A 3 -23.39 -20.30 10.70
C GLY A 3 -22.17 -19.59 11.30
N CYS A 4 -21.63 -20.13 12.40
CA CYS A 4 -20.44 -19.61 13.07
C CYS A 4 -19.28 -19.33 12.08
N PHE A 5 -19.15 -20.17 11.06
CA PHE A 5 -18.20 -20.03 9.96
C PHE A 5 -18.34 -18.72 9.15
N LYS A 6 -19.56 -18.30 8.79
CA LYS A 6 -19.74 -17.06 8.02
C LYS A 6 -19.43 -15.83 8.88
N LYS A 7 -19.81 -15.85 10.17
CA LYS A 7 -19.50 -14.76 11.10
C LYS A 7 -18.00 -14.59 11.31
N THR A 8 -17.27 -15.69 11.48
CA THR A 8 -15.80 -15.66 11.65
C THR A 8 -15.09 -15.14 10.40
N LEU A 9 -15.53 -15.52 9.20
CA LEU A 9 -14.99 -14.96 7.95
C LEU A 9 -15.21 -13.45 7.82
N PHE A 10 -16.41 -12.95 8.12
CA PHE A 10 -16.68 -11.50 8.08
C PHE A 10 -15.91 -10.71 9.15
N ALA A 11 -15.70 -11.31 10.33
CA ALA A 11 -14.86 -10.72 11.37
C ALA A 11 -13.37 -10.70 10.99
N LEU A 12 -12.88 -11.74 10.32
CA LEU A 12 -11.52 -11.74 9.77
C LEU A 12 -11.38 -10.69 8.67
N ALA A 13 -12.36 -10.59 7.77
CA ALA A 13 -12.36 -9.61 6.70
C ALA A 13 -12.42 -8.16 7.23
N SER A 14 -13.14 -7.90 8.33
CA SER A 14 -13.11 -6.57 8.97
C SER A 14 -11.73 -6.26 9.54
N LEU A 15 -11.09 -7.20 10.23
CA LEU A 15 -9.73 -7.00 10.75
C LEU A 15 -8.75 -6.67 9.63
N ILE A 16 -8.80 -7.40 8.51
CA ILE A 16 -7.92 -7.18 7.35
C ILE A 16 -8.20 -5.81 6.71
N SER A 17 -9.46 -5.39 6.56
CA SER A 17 -9.79 -4.04 6.05
C SER A 17 -9.24 -2.94 6.96
N PHE A 18 -9.30 -3.14 8.28
CA PHE A 18 -8.76 -2.19 9.25
C PHE A 18 -7.24 -2.13 9.20
N VAL A 19 -6.56 -3.28 9.13
CA VAL A 19 -5.11 -3.35 8.95
C VAL A 19 -4.71 -2.65 7.65
N SER A 20 -5.39 -2.91 6.54
CA SER A 20 -5.13 -2.24 5.26
C SER A 20 -5.21 -0.72 5.38
N PHE A 21 -6.25 -0.20 6.03
CA PHE A 21 -6.38 1.23 6.33
C PHE A 21 -5.16 1.78 7.08
N ILE A 22 -4.69 1.11 8.13
CA ILE A 22 -3.51 1.52 8.90
C ILE A 22 -2.26 1.48 8.02
N LEU A 23 -2.07 0.43 7.22
CA LEU A 23 -0.91 0.32 6.32
C LEU A 23 -0.86 1.47 5.32
N ILE A 24 -1.99 1.84 4.71
CA ILE A 24 -2.05 2.96 3.76
C ILE A 24 -1.72 4.29 4.45
N VAL A 25 -2.25 4.53 5.65
CA VAL A 25 -1.97 5.75 6.43
C VAL A 25 -0.48 5.83 6.79
N VAL A 26 0.10 4.72 7.27
CA VAL A 26 1.53 4.65 7.63
C VAL A 26 2.39 4.87 6.40
N ALA A 27 2.12 4.18 5.29
CA ALA A 27 2.84 4.38 4.04
C ALA A 27 2.77 5.84 3.61
N MET A 28 1.58 6.47 3.61
CA MET A 28 1.40 7.86 3.20
C MET A 28 2.18 8.86 4.08
N GLY A 29 2.26 8.61 5.38
CA GLY A 29 2.91 9.51 6.35
C GLY A 29 4.44 9.38 6.44
N THR A 30 5.01 8.29 5.93
CA THR A 30 6.43 7.96 6.14
C THR A 30 7.31 8.36 4.94
N PRO A 31 8.53 8.91 5.18
CA PRO A 31 9.36 9.49 4.12
C PRO A 31 10.30 8.50 3.42
N LYS A 32 9.98 7.19 3.39
CA LYS A 32 10.85 6.14 2.83
C LYS A 32 10.13 5.27 1.80
N TRP A 33 9.65 5.89 0.72
CA TRP A 33 9.11 5.15 -0.42
C TRP A 33 10.21 4.72 -1.38
N MET A 34 11.24 5.55 -1.51
CA MET A 34 12.32 5.34 -2.44
C MET A 34 13.62 5.85 -1.84
N THR A 35 14.69 5.10 -2.06
CA THR A 35 16.08 5.50 -1.82
C THR A 35 16.85 5.42 -3.13
N GLY A 36 17.91 6.21 -3.24
CA GLY A 36 18.79 6.15 -4.38
C GLY A 36 20.16 6.71 -4.08
N LYS A 37 21.11 6.37 -4.96
CA LYS A 37 22.45 6.96 -4.96
C LYS A 37 22.53 8.05 -6.01
N ILE A 38 23.08 9.20 -5.64
CA ILE A 38 23.22 10.36 -6.51
C ILE A 38 24.69 10.74 -6.66
N LEU A 39 25.18 10.79 -7.90
CA LEU A 39 26.52 11.24 -8.24
C LEU A 39 26.54 12.74 -8.45
N CYS A 40 27.41 13.45 -7.74
CA CYS A 40 27.73 14.85 -8.03
C CYS A 40 28.61 14.95 -9.28
N LYS A 41 27.99 14.88 -10.46
CA LYS A 41 28.67 14.85 -11.76
C LYS A 41 29.58 16.07 -11.96
N THR A 42 29.08 17.27 -11.69
CA THR A 42 29.89 18.49 -11.79
C THR A 42 31.13 18.41 -10.91
N GLY A 43 31.01 17.92 -9.67
CA GLY A 43 32.15 17.80 -8.76
C GLY A 43 33.19 16.78 -9.25
N ALA A 44 32.73 15.62 -9.74
CA ALA A 44 33.59 14.57 -10.29
C ALA A 44 34.31 15.04 -11.56
N ASP A 45 33.60 15.72 -12.46
CA ASP A 45 34.14 16.22 -13.73
C ASP A 45 35.19 17.33 -13.49
N LEU A 46 35.02 18.18 -12.46
CA LEU A 46 35.97 19.26 -12.13
C LEU A 46 37.36 18.75 -11.75
N VAL A 47 37.44 17.58 -11.14
CA VAL A 47 38.72 16.97 -10.72
C VAL A 47 39.14 15.82 -11.63
N ASN A 48 38.37 15.55 -12.70
CA ASN A 48 38.54 14.39 -13.56
C ASN A 48 38.66 13.07 -12.76
N ALA A 49 37.73 12.87 -11.81
CA ALA A 49 37.75 11.74 -10.91
C ALA A 49 37.63 10.42 -11.69
N THR A 50 38.47 9.45 -11.32
CA THR A 50 38.39 8.07 -11.84
C THR A 50 37.52 7.19 -10.94
N ASP A 51 37.12 6.00 -11.41
CA ASP A 51 36.23 5.07 -10.70
C ASP A 51 36.53 4.88 -9.19
N PRO A 52 37.79 4.68 -8.72
CA PRO A 52 38.06 4.53 -7.29
C PRO A 52 37.79 5.81 -6.48
N GLU A 53 37.85 6.99 -7.10
CA GLU A 53 37.63 8.28 -6.44
C GLU A 53 36.17 8.72 -6.50
N LEU A 54 35.39 8.17 -7.44
CA LEU A 54 34.00 8.52 -7.68
C LEU A 54 33.12 8.31 -6.44
N VAL A 55 33.47 7.34 -5.60
CA VAL A 55 32.80 7.06 -4.31
C VAL A 55 32.73 8.30 -3.41
N LYS A 56 33.71 9.22 -3.49
CA LYS A 56 33.72 10.49 -2.72
C LYS A 56 32.70 11.52 -3.23
N PHE A 57 32.12 11.28 -4.41
CA PHE A 57 31.11 12.12 -5.08
C PHE A 57 29.73 11.46 -5.10
N ILE A 58 29.59 10.26 -4.53
CA ILE A 58 28.31 9.56 -4.41
C ILE A 58 27.68 9.96 -3.08
N GLY A 59 26.50 10.56 -3.17
CA GLY A 59 25.60 10.81 -2.04
C GLY A 59 24.35 9.94 -2.09
N GLU A 60 23.47 10.16 -1.13
CA GLU A 60 22.24 9.38 -0.98
C GLU A 60 21.01 10.30 -1.06
N ILE A 61 19.90 9.77 -1.55
CA ILE A 61 18.61 10.44 -1.56
C ILE A 61 17.54 9.49 -1.05
N TYR A 62 16.61 10.00 -0.25
CA TYR A 62 15.43 9.26 0.19
C TYR A 62 14.22 10.17 0.24
N TYR A 63 13.05 9.68 -0.14
CA TYR A 63 11.82 10.46 -0.06
C TYR A 63 10.56 9.59 0.04
N GLY A 64 9.51 10.22 0.59
CA GLY A 64 8.13 9.75 0.49
C GLY A 64 7.27 10.75 -0.29
N LEU A 65 5.97 10.71 -0.04
CA LEU A 65 4.99 11.53 -0.76
C LEU A 65 5.02 13.03 -0.42
N PHE A 66 5.47 13.41 0.78
CA PHE A 66 5.41 14.82 1.21
C PHE A 66 6.78 15.41 1.52
N ARG A 67 7.72 14.59 1.97
CA ARG A 67 9.02 15.02 2.50
C ARG A 67 10.09 13.99 2.17
N GLY A 68 11.33 14.43 2.16
CA GLY A 68 12.50 13.59 1.95
C GLY A 68 13.78 14.27 2.43
N GLY A 69 14.89 13.60 2.20
CA GLY A 69 16.22 14.11 2.45
C GLY A 69 17.20 13.66 1.38
N LYS A 70 18.28 14.41 1.25
CA LYS A 70 19.43 14.03 0.43
C LYS A 70 20.73 14.40 1.13
N ILE A 71 21.75 13.58 0.91
CA ILE A 71 23.13 13.77 1.36
C ILE A 71 23.93 14.10 0.12
N ARG A 72 24.53 15.30 0.09
CA ARG A 72 25.34 15.75 -1.03
C ARG A 72 26.80 15.45 -0.75
N GLN A 73 27.42 14.66 -1.60
CA GLN A 73 28.86 14.38 -1.58
C GLN A 73 29.45 14.90 -2.88
N CYS A 74 30.34 15.89 -2.80
CA CYS A 74 31.03 16.45 -3.96
C CYS A 74 32.54 16.59 -3.64
N GLY A 75 33.14 15.60 -2.96
CA GLY A 75 34.56 15.61 -2.57
C GLY A 75 34.90 16.43 -1.31
N LEU A 76 33.98 17.26 -0.80
CA LEU A 76 34.18 18.11 0.39
C LEU A 76 33.45 17.59 1.65
N GLY A 77 33.10 16.30 1.66
CA GLY A 77 32.28 15.67 2.72
C GLY A 77 30.77 15.75 2.48
N GLY A 78 30.03 14.95 3.25
CA GLY A 78 28.58 14.79 3.13
C GLY A 78 27.78 15.93 3.76
N ARG A 79 26.94 16.60 2.98
CA ARG A 79 26.03 17.66 3.46
C ARG A 79 24.57 17.22 3.39
N HIS A 80 23.98 16.97 4.56
CA HIS A 80 22.57 16.62 4.69
C HIS A 80 21.67 17.82 4.35
N SER A 81 20.60 17.56 3.62
CA SER A 81 19.55 18.53 3.32
C SER A 81 18.20 17.84 3.36
N LYS A 82 17.24 18.42 4.07
CA LYS A 82 15.85 17.97 4.07
C LYS A 82 15.06 18.86 3.12
N PHE A 83 14.08 18.26 2.44
CA PHE A 83 13.19 18.99 1.55
C PHE A 83 11.74 18.56 1.74
N THR A 84 10.84 19.48 1.39
CA THR A 84 9.40 19.24 1.32
C THR A 84 8.96 19.34 -0.14
N ILE A 85 8.07 18.44 -0.55
CA ILE A 85 7.56 18.41 -1.93
C ILE A 85 6.61 19.60 -2.17
N PHE A 86 5.80 19.94 -1.18
CA PHE A 86 4.95 21.12 -1.21
C PHE A 86 5.59 22.29 -0.44
N PRO A 87 5.34 23.55 -0.85
CA PRO A 87 4.50 23.99 -1.98
C PRO A 87 5.29 24.25 -3.29
N HIS A 88 6.62 24.38 -3.24
CA HIS A 88 7.40 24.87 -4.37
C HIS A 88 7.97 23.76 -5.27
N MET A 89 8.33 22.60 -4.71
CA MET A 89 8.95 21.52 -5.48
C MET A 89 7.96 20.84 -6.42
N VAL A 90 6.70 20.72 -6.02
CA VAL A 90 5.63 20.14 -6.84
C VAL A 90 5.50 20.79 -8.23
N LYS A 91 5.80 22.09 -8.37
CA LYS A 91 5.77 22.81 -9.67
C LYS A 91 6.85 22.37 -10.65
N LYS A 92 8.01 21.94 -10.16
CA LYS A 92 9.08 21.35 -10.98
C LYS A 92 8.85 19.86 -11.25
N LEU A 93 8.06 19.24 -10.39
CA LEU A 93 7.56 17.89 -10.58
C LEU A 93 6.35 17.91 -11.53
N ASN A 94 5.97 16.72 -12.01
CA ASN A 94 4.65 16.57 -12.62
C ASN A 94 3.59 16.72 -11.51
N THR A 95 3.10 17.95 -11.30
CA THR A 95 2.16 18.28 -10.21
C THR A 95 0.91 17.42 -10.28
N GLY A 96 0.35 17.24 -11.49
CA GLY A 96 -0.85 16.44 -11.71
C GLY A 96 -0.65 15.02 -11.23
N LEU A 97 0.41 14.35 -11.70
CA LEU A 97 0.69 12.96 -11.34
C LEU A 97 0.89 12.79 -9.82
N HIS A 98 1.63 13.70 -9.17
CA HIS A 98 1.88 13.62 -7.73
C HIS A 98 0.60 13.81 -6.90
N VAL A 99 -0.25 14.77 -7.30
CA VAL A 99 -1.54 15.01 -6.64
C VAL A 99 -2.50 13.83 -6.86
N MET A 100 -2.51 13.22 -8.04
CA MET A 100 -3.34 12.04 -8.32
C MET A 100 -2.96 10.86 -7.42
N ILE A 101 -1.68 10.61 -7.16
CA ILE A 101 -1.24 9.55 -6.23
C ILE A 101 -1.86 9.79 -4.84
N ILE A 102 -1.80 11.02 -4.32
CA ILE A 102 -2.35 11.36 -3.01
C ILE A 102 -3.87 11.17 -3.00
N ILE A 103 -4.58 11.62 -4.04
CA ILE A 103 -6.04 11.44 -4.17
C ILE A 103 -6.40 9.95 -4.19
N PHE A 104 -5.65 9.12 -4.92
CA PHE A 104 -5.90 7.69 -4.98
C PHE A 104 -5.70 7.03 -3.60
N LEU A 105 -4.65 7.38 -2.85
CA LEU A 105 -4.44 6.86 -1.50
C LEU A 105 -5.54 7.31 -0.52
N CYS A 106 -5.95 8.58 -0.58
CA CYS A 106 -7.08 9.08 0.21
C CYS A 106 -8.39 8.35 -0.12
N GLY A 107 -8.67 8.12 -1.41
CA GLY A 107 -9.82 7.33 -1.87
C GLY A 107 -9.77 5.89 -1.36
N ALA A 108 -8.60 5.25 -1.43
CA ALA A 108 -8.40 3.90 -0.89
C ALA A 108 -8.64 3.82 0.62
N ILE A 109 -8.21 4.83 1.39
CA ILE A 109 -8.51 4.96 2.82
C ILE A 109 -10.02 5.01 3.06
N CYS A 110 -10.73 5.87 2.34
CA CYS A 110 -12.19 6.00 2.46
C CYS A 110 -12.90 4.67 2.16
N PHE A 111 -12.55 4.02 1.05
CA PHE A 111 -13.17 2.74 0.67
C PHE A 111 -12.82 1.60 1.63
N SER A 112 -11.61 1.58 2.19
CA SER A 112 -11.20 0.62 3.22
C SER A 112 -12.04 0.74 4.49
N LEU A 113 -12.29 1.97 4.95
CA LEU A 113 -13.15 2.23 6.12
C LEU A 113 -14.61 1.88 5.85
N VAL A 114 -15.12 2.17 4.65
CA VAL A 114 -16.47 1.76 4.24
C VAL A 114 -16.60 0.23 4.21
N SER A 115 -15.61 -0.46 3.63
CA SER A 115 -15.54 -1.93 3.66
C SER A 115 -15.51 -2.46 5.08
N PHE A 116 -14.68 -1.89 5.96
CA PHE A 116 -14.59 -2.28 7.36
C PHE A 116 -15.94 -2.20 8.06
N GLY A 117 -16.65 -1.07 7.91
CA GLY A 117 -17.98 -0.89 8.46
C GLY A 117 -18.98 -1.92 7.94
N PHE A 118 -18.97 -2.20 6.64
CA PHE A 118 -19.85 -3.23 6.08
C PHE A 118 -19.50 -4.65 6.52
N CYS A 119 -18.22 -5.00 6.68
CA CYS A 119 -17.82 -6.30 7.24
C CYS A 119 -18.36 -6.49 8.67
N ILE A 120 -18.24 -5.47 9.53
CA ILE A 120 -18.80 -5.50 10.90
C ILE A 120 -20.32 -5.65 10.86
N LEU A 121 -21.00 -4.89 10.00
CA LEU A 121 -22.46 -4.98 9.88
C LEU A 121 -22.91 -6.38 9.44
N ASN A 122 -22.18 -7.04 8.54
CA ASN A 122 -22.45 -8.41 8.11
C ASN A 122 -22.09 -9.47 9.16
N ALA A 123 -21.15 -9.18 10.07
CA ALA A 123 -20.83 -10.06 11.18
C ALA A 123 -21.93 -10.04 12.27
N ILE A 124 -22.53 -8.87 12.52
CA ILE A 124 -23.53 -8.67 13.59
C ILE A 124 -24.95 -8.96 13.07
N LYS A 125 -25.35 -8.32 11.97
CA LYS A 125 -26.69 -8.41 11.36
C LYS A 125 -26.55 -9.15 10.03
N VAL A 126 -27.61 -9.80 9.53
CA VAL A 126 -27.61 -10.38 8.18
C VAL A 126 -28.29 -9.39 7.23
N PRO A 127 -27.56 -8.46 6.59
CA PRO A 127 -28.16 -7.59 5.60
C PRO A 127 -28.38 -8.37 4.28
N TYR A 128 -29.64 -8.48 3.88
CA TYR A 128 -30.11 -9.17 2.67
C TYR A 128 -30.17 -8.28 1.42
N ARG A 129 -29.75 -7.00 1.50
CA ARG A 129 -29.78 -6.06 0.37
C ARG A 129 -28.38 -5.86 -0.25
N ALA A 130 -28.32 -5.96 -1.58
CA ALA A 130 -27.11 -6.07 -2.41
C ALA A 130 -25.92 -5.16 -2.02
N ILE A 131 -26.14 -3.85 -1.80
CA ILE A 131 -25.07 -2.88 -1.48
C ILE A 131 -24.53 -3.07 -0.05
N LYS A 132 -25.34 -3.56 0.89
CA LYS A 132 -24.93 -3.80 2.29
C LYS A 132 -24.55 -5.26 2.54
N GLY A 133 -24.80 -6.15 1.59
CA GLY A 133 -24.49 -7.57 1.67
C GLY A 133 -23.08 -7.91 1.17
N PRO A 134 -22.78 -9.20 0.98
CA PRO A 134 -21.46 -9.69 0.56
C PRO A 134 -20.97 -9.07 -0.76
N ALA A 135 -21.89 -8.85 -1.71
CA ALA A 135 -21.58 -8.21 -3.00
C ALA A 135 -21.08 -6.77 -2.83
N GLY A 136 -21.67 -6.00 -1.92
CA GLY A 136 -21.19 -4.66 -1.58
C GLY A 136 -19.80 -4.68 -0.98
N VAL A 137 -19.53 -5.58 -0.02
CA VAL A 137 -18.20 -5.72 0.58
C VAL A 137 -17.15 -6.06 -0.49
N CYS A 138 -17.49 -6.90 -1.47
CA CYS A 138 -16.65 -7.20 -2.62
C CYS A 138 -16.37 -5.94 -3.47
N LEU A 139 -17.41 -5.18 -3.82
CA LEU A 139 -17.27 -3.93 -4.57
C LEU A 139 -16.31 -2.94 -3.88
N TRP A 140 -16.49 -2.70 -2.58
CA TRP A 140 -15.66 -1.73 -1.85
C TRP A 140 -14.22 -2.18 -1.68
N ASN A 141 -13.95 -3.48 -1.50
CA ASN A 141 -12.57 -3.99 -1.49
C ASN A 141 -11.92 -3.90 -2.86
N PHE A 142 -12.68 -4.17 -3.93
CA PHE A 142 -12.17 -4.02 -5.30
C PHE A 142 -11.83 -2.56 -5.60
N LEU A 143 -12.70 -1.61 -5.22
CA LEU A 143 -12.44 -0.18 -5.38
C LEU A 143 -11.23 0.28 -4.54
N ALA A 144 -11.14 -0.14 -3.28
CA ALA A 144 -10.01 0.17 -2.42
C ALA A 144 -8.69 -0.37 -2.99
N GLY A 145 -8.64 -1.66 -3.31
CA GLY A 145 -7.47 -2.30 -3.89
C GLY A 145 -7.07 -1.68 -5.24
N GLY A 146 -8.05 -1.40 -6.11
CA GLY A 146 -7.81 -0.73 -7.40
C GLY A 146 -7.20 0.65 -7.25
N PHE A 147 -7.67 1.46 -6.29
CA PHE A 147 -7.10 2.77 -5.99
C PHE A 147 -5.66 2.67 -5.46
N VAL A 148 -5.37 1.68 -4.59
CA VAL A 148 -3.98 1.44 -4.15
C VAL A 148 -3.09 1.04 -5.33
N VAL A 149 -3.55 0.14 -6.20
CA VAL A 149 -2.79 -0.27 -7.40
C VAL A 149 -2.52 0.95 -8.29
N LEU A 150 -3.53 1.78 -8.57
CA LEU A 150 -3.36 3.01 -9.35
C LEU A 150 -2.36 3.99 -8.71
N ALA A 151 -2.37 4.11 -7.38
CA ALA A 151 -1.41 4.95 -6.67
C ALA A 151 0.03 4.43 -6.81
N VAL A 152 0.24 3.12 -6.61
CA VAL A 152 1.53 2.44 -6.74
C VAL A 152 2.07 2.56 -8.16
N THR A 153 1.25 2.25 -9.17
CA THR A 153 1.67 2.34 -10.58
C THR A 153 1.96 3.77 -10.99
N SER A 154 1.17 4.73 -10.52
CA SER A 154 1.41 6.16 -10.77
C SER A 154 2.72 6.63 -10.14
N PHE A 155 3.06 6.16 -8.93
CA PHE A 155 4.36 6.45 -8.31
C PHE A 155 5.52 5.82 -9.09
N MET A 156 5.39 4.55 -9.49
CA MET A 156 6.39 3.90 -10.34
C MET A 156 6.59 4.64 -11.67
N ALA A 157 5.51 5.08 -12.31
CA ALA A 157 5.55 5.88 -13.53
C ALA A 157 6.23 7.24 -13.28
N ALA A 158 5.97 7.89 -12.13
CA ALA A 158 6.64 9.13 -11.76
C ALA A 158 8.16 8.93 -11.67
N VAL A 159 8.61 7.85 -11.04
CA VAL A 159 10.04 7.51 -10.91
C VAL A 159 10.65 7.17 -12.27
N LYS A 160 10.09 6.18 -12.98
CA LYS A 160 10.72 5.58 -14.16
C LYS A 160 10.48 6.35 -15.46
N LEU A 161 9.30 6.95 -15.66
CA LEU A 161 8.95 7.65 -16.91
C LEU A 161 9.17 9.16 -16.82
N HIS A 162 8.99 9.75 -15.63
CA HIS A 162 9.14 11.20 -15.44
C HIS A 162 10.43 11.61 -14.74
N HIS A 163 11.34 10.66 -14.49
CA HIS A 163 12.64 10.88 -13.83
C HIS A 163 12.49 11.67 -12.52
N LEU A 164 11.50 11.29 -11.70
CA LEU A 164 11.18 11.99 -10.45
C LEU A 164 12.41 12.17 -9.56
N THR A 165 13.20 11.12 -9.35
CA THR A 165 14.41 11.14 -8.52
C THR A 165 15.41 12.19 -9.01
N GLU A 166 15.67 12.25 -10.32
CA GLU A 166 16.61 13.21 -10.90
C GLU A 166 16.13 14.65 -10.73
N ARG A 167 14.83 14.90 -10.91
CA ARG A 167 14.23 16.22 -10.69
C ARG A 167 14.33 16.66 -9.23
N ILE A 168 14.13 15.74 -8.29
CA ILE A 168 14.28 16.02 -6.85
C ILE A 168 15.76 16.26 -6.51
N ALA A 169 16.67 15.43 -7.03
CA ALA A 169 18.11 15.55 -6.78
C ALA A 169 18.65 16.93 -7.21
N ASN A 170 18.20 17.44 -8.36
CA ASN A 170 18.58 18.73 -8.92
C ASN A 170 17.69 19.92 -8.47
N PHE A 171 16.73 19.70 -7.58
CA PHE A 171 15.88 20.79 -7.12
C PHE A 171 16.67 21.80 -6.29
N ARG A 172 16.60 23.09 -6.68
CA ARG A 172 17.35 24.21 -6.09
C ARG A 172 18.88 24.06 -6.14
N GLU A 173 19.39 23.17 -6.99
CA GLU A 173 20.82 23.06 -7.25
C GLU A 173 21.15 23.88 -8.51
N ASN A 174 21.80 25.02 -8.33
CA ASN A 174 22.21 25.89 -9.43
C ASN A 174 23.68 25.67 -9.83
N VAL A 175 24.50 25.13 -8.92
CA VAL A 175 25.96 25.00 -9.07
C VAL A 175 26.36 23.58 -9.43
N PHE A 176 25.71 22.57 -8.84
CA PHE A 176 26.06 21.17 -9.01
C PHE A 176 24.94 20.41 -9.72
N ARG A 177 25.30 19.61 -10.72
CA ARG A 177 24.41 18.66 -11.37
C ARG A 177 24.56 17.28 -10.74
N PHE A 178 23.44 16.72 -10.30
CA PHE A 178 23.36 15.38 -9.73
C PHE A 178 22.75 14.40 -10.73
N VAL A 179 23.37 13.22 -10.87
CA VAL A 179 22.87 12.13 -11.72
C VAL A 179 22.52 10.94 -10.82
N VAL A 180 21.43 10.26 -11.11
CA VAL A 180 20.99 9.09 -10.33
C VAL A 180 21.75 7.86 -10.82
N LEU A 181 22.39 7.13 -9.91
CA LEU A 181 23.12 5.89 -10.21
C LEU A 181 22.27 4.66 -9.91
N GLU A 182 21.63 4.65 -8.75
CA GLU A 182 20.82 3.52 -8.27
C GLU A 182 19.51 4.03 -7.70
N GLU A 183 18.45 3.23 -7.88
CA GLU A 183 17.12 3.51 -7.37
C GLU A 183 16.51 2.23 -6.78
N CYS A 184 16.13 2.30 -5.50
CA CYS A 184 15.54 1.19 -4.76
C CYS A 184 14.19 1.61 -4.16
N PHE A 185 13.17 0.75 -4.30
CA PHE A 185 11.90 0.93 -3.62
C PHE A 185 12.00 0.37 -2.20
N GLU A 186 11.54 1.14 -1.23
CA GLU A 186 11.75 0.90 0.20
C GLU A 186 10.49 0.38 0.90
N ASP A 187 10.63 0.04 2.18
CA ASP A 187 9.58 -0.60 3.00
C ASP A 187 8.22 0.09 2.91
N CYS A 188 8.15 1.43 2.91
CA CYS A 188 6.86 2.14 2.89
C CYS A 188 6.11 1.94 1.56
N PHE A 189 6.86 1.80 0.46
CA PHE A 189 6.28 1.44 -0.83
C PHE A 189 5.73 0.00 -0.79
N TRP A 190 6.51 -0.95 -0.26
CA TRP A 190 6.08 -2.34 -0.13
C TRP A 190 4.92 -2.53 0.86
N ILE A 191 4.85 -1.74 1.92
CA ILE A 191 3.71 -1.69 2.84
C ILE A 191 2.44 -1.24 2.09
N CYS A 192 2.56 -0.25 1.21
CA CYS A 192 1.46 0.17 0.35
C CYS A 192 1.03 -0.95 -0.60
N VAL A 193 1.97 -1.65 -1.23
CA VAL A 193 1.67 -2.84 -2.06
C VAL A 193 0.99 -3.94 -1.24
N ALA A 194 1.46 -4.22 -0.04
CA ALA A 194 0.87 -5.20 0.87
C ALA A 194 -0.58 -4.85 1.21
N SER A 195 -0.93 -3.56 1.35
CA SER A 195 -2.32 -3.14 1.54
C SER A 195 -3.24 -3.52 0.36
N ALA A 196 -2.75 -3.47 -0.89
CA ALA A 196 -3.50 -3.96 -2.05
C ALA A 196 -3.74 -5.48 -1.96
N THR A 197 -2.73 -6.24 -1.53
CA THR A 197 -2.88 -7.69 -1.34
C THR A 197 -3.89 -8.03 -0.24
N ALA A 198 -3.97 -7.22 0.82
CA ALA A 198 -4.97 -7.38 1.88
C ALA A 198 -6.41 -7.27 1.33
N HIS A 199 -6.66 -6.35 0.40
CA HIS A 199 -7.95 -6.26 -0.28
C HIS A 199 -8.24 -7.48 -1.16
N ALA A 200 -7.24 -8.03 -1.85
CA ALA A 200 -7.40 -9.27 -2.61
C ALA A 200 -7.75 -10.46 -1.71
N VAL A 201 -7.09 -10.58 -0.55
CA VAL A 201 -7.42 -11.60 0.46
C VAL A 201 -8.85 -11.44 0.96
N ASN A 202 -9.30 -10.21 1.22
CA ASN A 202 -10.70 -9.95 1.59
C ASN A 202 -11.70 -10.42 0.52
N LEU A 203 -11.42 -10.18 -0.76
CA LEU A 203 -12.25 -10.67 -1.86
C LEU A 203 -12.36 -12.21 -1.84
N LEU A 204 -11.24 -12.90 -1.60
CA LEU A 204 -11.21 -14.36 -1.47
C LEU A 204 -12.01 -14.86 -0.26
N LEU A 205 -11.87 -14.23 0.90
CA LEU A 205 -12.64 -14.58 2.10
C LEU A 205 -14.16 -14.45 1.88
N ILE A 206 -14.57 -13.39 1.18
CA ILE A 206 -15.99 -13.17 0.85
C ILE A 206 -16.47 -14.22 -0.15
N ALA A 207 -15.67 -14.55 -1.16
CA ALA A 207 -15.98 -15.62 -2.11
C ALA A 207 -16.17 -16.97 -1.41
N ILE A 208 -15.27 -17.33 -0.48
CA ILE A 208 -15.37 -18.55 0.33
C ILE A 208 -16.64 -18.54 1.20
N SER A 209 -17.03 -17.38 1.76
CA SER A 209 -18.27 -17.25 2.55
C SER A 209 -19.54 -17.50 1.72
N GLY A 210 -19.46 -17.35 0.39
CA GLY A 210 -20.52 -17.63 -0.57
C GLY A 210 -20.68 -19.12 -0.88
N ILE A 211 -19.64 -19.94 -0.65
CA ILE A 211 -19.67 -21.38 -0.87
C ILE A 211 -20.55 -22.02 0.22
N ASN A 212 -21.62 -22.69 -0.18
CA ASN A 212 -22.47 -23.44 0.73
C ASN A 212 -21.80 -24.78 1.02
N PHE A 213 -21.07 -24.88 2.14
CA PHE A 213 -20.60 -26.17 2.64
C PHE A 213 -21.81 -27.05 3.02
N PRO A 214 -21.87 -28.32 2.58
CA PRO A 214 -22.92 -29.23 3.00
C PRO A 214 -22.88 -29.35 4.53
N LYS A 215 -24.00 -29.07 5.18
CA LYS A 215 -24.13 -29.28 6.63
C LYS A 215 -24.01 -30.78 6.88
N ILE A 216 -22.94 -31.20 7.55
CA ILE A 216 -22.86 -32.55 8.11
C ILE A 216 -23.98 -32.63 9.15
N LYS A 217 -25.06 -33.34 8.82
CA LYS A 217 -26.09 -33.68 9.80
C LYS A 217 -25.42 -34.60 10.82
N PRO A 218 -25.35 -34.25 12.12
CA PRO A 218 -25.03 -35.25 13.11
C PRO A 218 -26.09 -36.35 12.98
N LYS A 219 -25.64 -37.59 12.85
CA LYS A 219 -26.50 -38.77 12.84
C LYS A 219 -27.12 -38.85 14.24
N THR A 220 -28.24 -38.18 14.47
CA THR A 220 -29.08 -38.47 15.63
C THR A 220 -29.78 -39.77 15.26
N GLU A 221 -29.13 -40.89 15.55
CA GLU A 221 -29.83 -42.15 15.75
C GLU A 221 -30.72 -41.93 16.98
N GLU A 222 -31.95 -41.48 16.75
CA GLU A 222 -33.05 -41.74 17.68
C GLU A 222 -33.20 -43.25 17.72
N VAL A 223 -32.40 -43.91 18.58
CA VAL A 223 -32.72 -45.25 19.05
C VAL A 223 -33.94 -45.08 19.95
N ASN A 224 -35.11 -45.04 19.32
CA ASN A 224 -36.37 -45.19 20.01
C ASN A 224 -36.43 -46.67 20.42
N VAL A 225 -35.78 -47.02 21.54
CA VAL A 225 -35.93 -48.34 22.16
C VAL A 225 -37.38 -48.40 22.66
N THR A 226 -38.26 -48.95 21.85
CA THR A 226 -39.56 -49.42 22.31
C THR A 226 -39.32 -50.56 23.30
N ALA A 227 -39.97 -50.50 24.46
CA ALA A 227 -39.81 -51.47 25.56
C ALA A 227 -40.20 -52.92 25.19
N GLU A 228 -40.65 -53.16 23.95
CA GLU A 228 -41.00 -54.47 23.41
C GLU A 228 -39.78 -55.29 22.94
N ASP A 229 -38.62 -54.66 22.69
CA ASP A 229 -37.40 -55.36 22.22
C ASP A 229 -36.54 -55.96 23.35
N ILE A 230 -36.99 -55.90 24.62
CA ILE A 230 -36.26 -56.45 25.79
C ILE A 230 -36.87 -57.78 26.27
N MET A 231 -37.88 -58.32 25.57
CA MET A 231 -38.50 -59.60 25.91
C MET A 231 -38.44 -60.60 24.75
N TYR A 232 -37.24 -61.05 24.40
CA TYR A 232 -36.98 -62.40 23.88
C TYR A 232 -35.54 -62.83 24.17
#